data_AF-A0A926F7R7-F1
#
_entry.id   AF-A0A926F7R7-F1
#
_cell.length_a   1.000
_cell.length_b   1.000
_cell.length_c   1.000
_cell.angle_alpha   90.00
_cell.angle_beta   90.00
_cell.angle_gamma   90.00
#
_symmetry.space_group_name_H-M   'P 1'
#
loop_
_entity.id
_entity.type
_entity.pdbx_description
1 polymer ?
#
loop_
_entity_poly.entity_id
_entity_poly.type
_entity_poly.pdbx_seq_one_letter_code
_entity_poly.pdbx_strand_id
1 'polypeptide(L)'
;MKKTLLFMLLPLLCILLQAQETVVIDGVTFSVDRKTLIDYPEDKVDEEYVVPEGTEIIGERAFWYNKYIQVLTLPLSLKEIGDYALAGSGLKTIIWNTYPNVVGIDIWGFRSAGDSILSSFLTTDNSDNCTSIDGVLFSKDKKKLLGFPPAKIGNRLGGKYEIPEGTEIIGKEAFLSADIAVVVLPSTVNRIEKRAFSVSSLVATGSYLKMDALNKVFCKAMTPPEVIWNPFVEPEYIDLYVPEESADTYRNTDYWKRFRTINGTKGDSGIQQMKQSPNLESWIENDILYIECDETMSKITVYDTNGTCFWQGDIHENKWQMTTGEFPKGVLLLEVTTSGGKRTEIKLLN
;
A
#
# COMPACT_ATOMS: atom_id res chain seq x y z
N MET A 1 50.24 50.42 -4.40
CA MET A 1 49.60 49.42 -3.51
C MET A 1 48.09 49.22 -3.70
N LYS A 2 47.29 50.19 -4.18
CA LYS A 2 45.83 49.99 -4.34
C LYS A 2 45.37 49.18 -5.56
N LYS A 3 46.14 49.11 -6.65
CA LYS A 3 45.78 48.32 -7.86
C LYS A 3 46.08 46.81 -7.73
N THR A 4 47.03 46.44 -6.87
CA THR A 4 47.43 45.04 -6.65
C THR A 4 46.48 44.30 -5.72
N LEU A 5 45.78 45.02 -4.83
CA LEU A 5 44.79 44.44 -3.93
C LEU A 5 43.50 44.03 -4.65
N LEU A 6 43.09 44.79 -5.68
CA LEU A 6 41.88 44.51 -6.46
C LEU A 6 42.03 43.25 -7.33
N PHE A 7 43.26 42.95 -7.79
CA PHE A 7 43.55 41.78 -8.63
C PHE A 7 43.70 40.48 -7.82
N MET A 8 44.03 40.56 -6.53
CA MET A 8 44.06 39.40 -5.63
C MET A 8 42.69 39.06 -5.03
N LEU A 9 41.72 39.97 -5.10
CA LEU A 9 40.33 39.71 -4.70
C LEU A 9 39.48 39.09 -5.82
N LEU A 10 39.90 39.17 -7.08
CA LEU A 10 39.13 38.67 -8.23
C LEU A 10 38.95 37.13 -8.24
N PRO A 11 39.98 36.30 -7.97
CA PRO A 11 39.77 34.86 -7.82
C PRO A 11 39.02 34.52 -6.53
N LEU A 12 39.13 35.34 -5.47
CA LEU A 12 38.32 35.17 -4.26
C LEU A 12 36.84 35.49 -4.52
N LEU A 13 36.56 36.49 -5.38
CA LEU A 13 35.22 36.83 -5.85
C LEU A 13 34.66 35.74 -6.77
N CYS A 14 35.47 35.14 -7.64
CA CYS A 14 35.05 34.01 -8.49
C CYS A 14 34.86 32.69 -7.72
N ILE A 15 35.59 32.46 -6.63
CA ILE A 15 35.37 31.30 -5.74
C ILE A 15 34.13 31.54 -4.84
N LEU A 16 33.81 32.80 -4.51
CA LEU A 16 32.52 33.18 -3.91
C LEU A 16 31.35 33.12 -4.92
N LEU A 17 31.62 33.27 -6.23
CA LEU A 17 30.65 33.17 -7.33
C LEU A 17 30.36 31.73 -7.79
N GLN A 18 30.93 30.72 -7.12
CA GLN A 18 30.51 29.32 -7.27
C GLN A 18 29.39 28.93 -6.28
N ALA A 19 28.90 29.87 -5.47
CA ALA A 19 27.59 29.73 -4.87
C ALA A 19 26.58 29.65 -6.02
N GLN A 20 25.93 28.50 -6.17
CA GLN A 20 24.84 28.29 -7.11
C GLN A 20 23.82 29.41 -6.85
N GLU A 21 23.74 30.40 -7.75
CA GLU A 21 22.77 31.48 -7.60
C GLU A 21 21.38 30.81 -7.56
N THR A 22 20.67 30.95 -6.45
CA THR A 22 19.30 30.49 -6.32
C THR A 22 18.38 31.69 -6.42
N VAL A 23 17.12 31.44 -6.75
CA VAL A 23 16.07 32.47 -6.70
C VAL A 23 15.02 32.03 -5.71
N VAL A 24 14.52 32.96 -4.91
CA VAL A 24 13.43 32.71 -3.97
C VAL A 24 12.14 33.23 -4.57
N ILE A 25 11.15 32.36 -4.69
CA ILE A 25 9.82 32.65 -5.24
C ILE A 25 8.81 32.25 -4.18
N ASP A 26 8.03 33.21 -3.69
CA ASP A 26 7.02 33.00 -2.63
C ASP A 26 7.57 32.30 -1.37
N GLY A 27 8.82 32.61 -1.05
CA GLY A 27 9.56 32.02 0.08
C GLY A 27 10.17 30.65 -0.20
N VAL A 28 10.03 30.08 -1.40
CA VAL A 28 10.60 28.77 -1.78
C VAL A 28 11.84 28.96 -2.64
N THR A 29 12.88 28.16 -2.41
CA THR A 29 14.17 28.27 -3.10
C THR A 29 14.18 27.43 -4.37
N PHE A 30 14.50 28.05 -5.50
CA PHE A 30 14.63 27.42 -6.82
C PHE A 30 16.01 27.67 -7.45
N SER A 31 16.36 26.86 -8.45
CA SER A 31 17.44 27.20 -9.40
C SER A 31 17.11 28.49 -10.16
N VAL A 32 18.13 29.23 -10.66
CA VAL A 32 17.91 30.48 -11.44
C VAL A 32 16.93 30.30 -12.61
N ASP A 33 17.02 29.16 -13.30
CA ASP A 33 16.15 28.81 -14.42
C ASP A 33 14.75 28.30 -14.00
N ARG A 34 14.52 28.18 -12.69
CA ARG A 34 13.28 27.76 -12.02
C ARG A 34 12.85 26.32 -12.34
N LYS A 35 13.75 25.52 -12.91
CA LYS A 35 13.47 24.11 -13.24
C LYS A 35 13.61 23.17 -12.06
N THR A 36 14.36 23.57 -11.04
CA THR A 36 14.56 22.77 -9.83
C THR A 36 14.00 23.50 -8.63
N LEU A 37 13.03 22.90 -7.95
CA LEU A 37 12.68 23.29 -6.58
C LEU A 37 13.73 22.67 -5.66
N ILE A 38 14.57 23.52 -5.09
CA ILE A 38 15.73 23.11 -4.29
C ILE A 38 15.30 22.88 -2.84
N ASP A 39 14.55 23.82 -2.26
CA ASP A 39 14.18 23.79 -0.85
C ASP A 39 12.87 24.54 -0.61
N TYR A 40 11.96 23.86 0.09
CA TYR A 40 10.76 24.41 0.69
C TYR A 40 11.03 24.59 2.20
N PRO A 41 11.10 25.83 2.71
CA PRO A 41 11.60 26.07 4.07
C PRO A 41 10.74 25.42 5.17
N GLU A 42 11.39 24.80 6.15
CA GLU A 42 10.75 24.11 7.28
C GLU A 42 9.83 25.01 8.15
N ASP A 43 10.09 26.33 8.16
CA ASP A 43 9.33 27.34 8.90
C ASP A 43 8.16 27.93 8.10
N LYS A 44 8.02 27.55 6.82
CA LYS A 44 6.88 27.97 5.99
C LYS A 44 5.62 27.23 6.45
N VAL A 45 4.61 28.00 6.83
CA VAL A 45 3.39 27.49 7.49
C VAL A 45 2.21 27.24 6.56
N ASP A 46 2.41 27.36 5.24
CA ASP A 46 1.34 27.12 4.28
C ASP A 46 0.91 25.64 4.33
N GLU A 47 -0.40 25.40 4.44
CA GLU A 47 -0.96 24.05 4.49
C GLU A 47 -1.01 23.39 3.11
N GLU A 48 -1.01 24.19 2.05
CA GLU A 48 -1.07 23.72 0.66
C GLU A 48 0.00 24.41 -0.17
N TYR A 49 0.61 23.66 -1.09
CA TYR A 49 1.53 24.22 -2.06
C TYR A 49 1.32 23.59 -3.44
N VAL A 50 1.23 24.46 -4.44
CA VAL A 50 1.21 24.07 -5.85
C VAL A 50 2.57 24.39 -6.42
N VAL A 51 3.33 23.36 -6.77
CA VAL A 51 4.63 23.55 -7.41
C VAL A 51 4.39 24.20 -8.78
N PRO A 52 5.07 25.33 -9.09
CA PRO A 52 4.86 26.03 -10.35
C PRO A 52 5.12 25.17 -11.59
N GLU A 53 4.26 25.29 -12.59
CA GLU A 53 4.52 24.70 -13.92
C GLU A 53 5.82 25.24 -14.53
N GLY A 54 6.56 24.37 -15.20
CA GLY A 54 7.95 24.59 -15.62
C GLY A 54 8.98 24.00 -14.67
N THR A 55 8.58 23.62 -13.44
CA THR A 55 9.47 22.88 -12.52
C THR A 55 9.61 21.44 -13.00
N GLU A 56 10.83 21.05 -13.36
CA GLU A 56 11.16 19.73 -13.89
C GLU A 56 11.71 18.79 -12.82
N ILE A 57 12.27 19.33 -11.73
CA ILE A 57 12.96 18.56 -10.69
C ILE A 57 12.51 19.02 -9.30
N ILE A 58 12.11 18.08 -8.45
CA ILE A 58 12.08 18.29 -6.99
C ILE A 58 13.39 17.76 -6.42
N GLY A 59 14.18 18.64 -5.82
CA GLY A 59 15.52 18.31 -5.30
C GLY A 59 15.51 17.27 -4.19
N GLU A 60 16.68 16.68 -3.96
CA GLU A 60 16.93 15.86 -2.77
C GLU A 60 16.54 16.65 -1.52
N ARG A 61 15.74 16.03 -0.64
CA ARG A 61 15.27 16.62 0.63
C ARG A 61 14.50 17.95 0.51
N ALA A 62 13.99 18.31 -0.67
CA ALA A 62 13.39 19.62 -0.90
C ALA A 62 12.20 19.97 0.04
N PHE A 63 11.45 18.99 0.54
CA PHE A 63 10.38 19.14 1.53
C PHE A 63 10.68 18.38 2.83
N TRP A 64 11.95 18.09 3.12
CA TRP A 64 12.32 17.29 4.28
C TRP A 64 11.88 17.96 5.58
N TYR A 65 11.26 17.19 6.47
CA TYR A 65 10.81 17.65 7.81
C TYR A 65 9.85 18.86 7.82
N ASN A 66 9.18 19.13 6.71
CA ASN A 66 8.17 20.19 6.62
C ASN A 66 6.87 19.80 7.34
N LYS A 67 6.65 20.33 8.55
CA LYS A 67 5.55 19.87 9.44
C LYS A 67 4.18 20.45 9.11
N TYR A 68 4.14 21.58 8.40
CA TYR A 68 2.91 22.36 8.21
C TYR A 68 2.19 22.04 6.90
N ILE A 69 2.93 21.76 5.83
CA ILE A 69 2.35 21.42 4.53
C ILE A 69 1.60 20.09 4.61
N GLN A 70 0.34 20.10 4.19
CA GLN A 70 -0.57 18.95 4.21
C GLN A 70 -0.91 18.47 2.80
N VAL A 71 -0.98 19.38 1.82
CA VAL A 71 -1.29 19.06 0.42
C VAL A 71 -0.21 19.61 -0.50
N LEU A 72 0.34 18.74 -1.34
CA LEU A 72 1.31 19.11 -2.37
C LEU A 72 0.75 18.76 -3.75
N THR A 73 0.67 19.74 -4.64
CA THR A 73 0.34 19.51 -6.06
C THR A 73 1.61 19.55 -6.89
N LEU A 74 1.92 18.45 -7.55
CA LEU A 74 3.08 18.31 -8.44
C LEU A 74 2.70 18.70 -9.88
N PRO A 75 3.61 19.35 -10.64
CA PRO A 75 3.30 19.93 -11.94
C PRO A 75 3.37 18.88 -13.06
N LEU A 76 2.76 19.16 -14.22
CA LEU A 76 2.84 18.32 -15.43
C LEU A 76 4.26 18.23 -16.01
N SER A 77 5.07 19.24 -15.75
CA SER A 77 6.44 19.37 -16.23
C SER A 77 7.47 18.52 -15.46
N LEU A 78 7.05 17.86 -14.37
CA LEU A 78 7.93 17.10 -13.47
C LEU A 78 8.53 15.87 -14.16
N LYS A 79 9.86 15.75 -14.07
CA LYS A 79 10.64 14.65 -14.66
C LYS A 79 11.39 13.84 -13.61
N GLU A 80 11.77 14.47 -12.50
CA GLU A 80 12.59 13.87 -11.47
C GLU A 80 12.18 14.30 -10.05
N ILE A 81 12.18 13.34 -9.13
CA ILE A 81 12.12 13.59 -7.69
C ILE A 81 13.36 12.97 -7.06
N GLY A 82 14.14 13.78 -6.33
CA GLY A 82 15.36 13.36 -5.66
C GLY A 82 15.12 12.52 -4.40
N ASP A 83 16.20 12.00 -3.85
CA ASP A 83 16.16 11.17 -2.65
C ASP A 83 15.55 11.93 -1.46
N TYR A 84 14.73 11.25 -0.65
CA TYR A 84 14.11 11.82 0.56
C TYR A 84 13.28 13.10 0.34
N ALA A 85 12.94 13.46 -0.91
CA ALA A 85 12.41 14.77 -1.26
C ALA A 85 11.18 15.20 -0.44
N LEU A 86 10.30 14.27 -0.08
CA LEU A 86 9.05 14.51 0.64
C LEU A 86 9.03 13.81 2.02
N ALA A 87 10.15 13.23 2.43
CA ALA A 87 10.23 12.43 3.64
C ALA A 87 10.07 13.30 4.91
N GLY A 88 9.49 12.73 5.97
CA GLY A 88 9.33 13.42 7.26
C GLY A 88 8.43 14.65 7.24
N SER A 89 7.74 14.91 6.14
CA SER A 89 6.79 16.02 6.01
C SER A 89 5.43 15.69 6.66
N GLY A 90 4.63 16.73 6.92
CA GLY A 90 3.25 16.66 7.38
C GLY A 90 2.25 16.38 6.25
N LEU A 91 2.72 15.96 5.07
CA LEU A 91 1.88 15.71 3.91
C LEU A 91 0.87 14.61 4.21
N LYS A 92 -0.40 14.92 4.00
CA LYS A 92 -1.52 13.98 4.04
C LYS A 92 -1.94 13.55 2.64
N THR A 93 -1.80 14.46 1.67
CA THR A 93 -2.19 14.24 0.28
C THR A 93 -1.13 14.75 -0.68
N ILE A 94 -0.82 13.96 -1.71
CA ILE A 94 -0.08 14.42 -2.89
C ILE A 94 -0.96 14.29 -4.12
N ILE A 95 -1.07 15.37 -4.87
CA ILE A 95 -1.80 15.45 -6.14
C ILE A 95 -0.79 15.33 -7.28
N TRP A 96 -0.86 14.21 -8.02
CA TRP A 96 0.03 13.89 -9.12
C TRP A 96 -0.58 14.30 -10.46
N ASN A 97 0.00 15.31 -11.11
CA ASN A 97 -0.33 15.61 -12.51
C ASN A 97 0.51 14.76 -13.48
N THR A 98 1.68 14.31 -13.07
CA THR A 98 2.48 13.31 -13.78
C THR A 98 3.32 12.53 -12.78
N TYR A 99 3.61 11.27 -13.06
CA TYR A 99 4.59 10.50 -12.33
C TYR A 99 5.96 10.62 -13.03
N PRO A 100 7.02 11.05 -12.34
CA PRO A 100 8.32 11.33 -12.95
C PRO A 100 9.02 10.04 -13.45
N ASN A 101 9.89 10.21 -14.44
CA ASN A 101 10.68 9.11 -15.01
C ASN A 101 11.83 8.70 -14.09
N VAL A 102 12.34 9.64 -13.30
CA VAL A 102 13.41 9.41 -12.33
C VAL A 102 12.84 9.62 -10.93
N VAL A 103 12.81 8.55 -10.15
CA VAL A 103 12.33 8.56 -8.76
C VAL A 103 13.47 8.11 -7.87
N GLY A 104 13.86 9.01 -6.96
CA GLY A 104 14.85 8.78 -5.91
C GLY A 104 14.46 7.63 -4.98
N ILE A 105 15.29 7.40 -3.97
CA ILE A 105 14.97 6.47 -2.89
C ILE A 105 14.26 7.19 -1.75
N ASP A 106 13.42 6.45 -1.04
CA ASP A 106 12.84 6.88 0.23
C ASP A 106 12.03 8.21 0.13
N ILE A 107 11.42 8.47 -1.04
CA ILE A 107 10.94 9.82 -1.39
C ILE A 107 9.86 10.38 -0.47
N TRP A 108 9.06 9.54 0.19
CA TRP A 108 7.98 9.96 1.11
C TRP A 108 8.01 9.24 2.47
N GLY A 109 9.09 8.49 2.75
CA GLY A 109 9.21 7.73 3.99
C GLY A 109 10.51 6.96 4.08
N PHE A 110 11.01 6.75 5.30
CA PHE A 110 12.13 5.84 5.58
C PHE A 110 11.99 5.23 6.98
N ARG A 111 12.51 4.01 7.16
CA ARG A 111 12.31 3.16 8.37
C ARG A 111 12.65 3.82 9.71
N SER A 112 13.49 4.86 9.73
CA SER A 112 13.94 5.53 10.97
C SER A 112 13.29 6.89 11.22
N ALA A 113 12.49 7.43 10.29
CA ALA A 113 12.00 8.82 10.35
C ALA A 113 10.82 9.07 11.30
N GLY A 114 10.11 8.01 11.71
CA GLY A 114 8.75 8.10 12.24
C GLY A 114 7.71 7.73 11.18
N ASP A 115 6.49 7.43 11.62
CA ASP A 115 5.40 7.00 10.74
C ASP A 115 4.93 8.21 9.90
N SER A 116 5.01 8.10 8.57
CA SER A 116 4.49 9.12 7.64
C SER A 116 2.96 9.15 7.70
N ILE A 117 2.36 10.34 7.73
CA ILE A 117 0.89 10.52 7.81
C ILE A 117 0.22 10.64 6.42
N LEU A 118 1.00 10.46 5.36
CA LEU A 118 0.52 10.50 3.97
C LEU A 118 -0.47 9.37 3.71
N SER A 119 -1.74 9.73 3.52
CA SER A 119 -2.86 8.78 3.47
C SER A 119 -3.55 8.71 2.12
N SER A 120 -3.26 9.63 1.20
CA SER A 120 -3.89 9.66 -0.12
C SER A 120 -2.99 10.17 -1.23
N PHE A 121 -3.07 9.52 -2.39
CA PHE A 121 -2.62 10.03 -3.68
C PHE A 121 -3.83 10.36 -4.54
N LEU A 122 -3.86 11.56 -5.09
CA LEU A 122 -4.88 11.99 -6.04
C LEU A 122 -4.25 12.32 -7.39
N THR A 123 -5.08 12.36 -8.42
CA THR A 123 -4.68 12.82 -9.76
C THR A 123 -5.73 13.79 -10.28
N THR A 124 -5.31 14.78 -11.06
CA THR A 124 -6.26 15.63 -11.78
C THR A 124 -6.74 14.95 -13.06
N ASP A 125 -7.83 15.44 -13.65
CA ASP A 125 -8.37 14.93 -14.92
C ASP A 125 -7.34 15.02 -16.07
N ASN A 126 -6.46 16.03 -16.00
CA ASN A 126 -5.41 16.28 -16.98
C ASN A 126 -4.09 15.53 -16.68
N SER A 127 -4.09 14.59 -15.73
CA SER A 127 -2.91 13.79 -15.43
C SER A 127 -2.40 13.03 -16.66
N ASP A 128 -1.09 13.06 -16.90
CA ASP A 128 -0.50 12.53 -18.14
C ASP A 128 -0.40 11.00 -18.13
N ASN A 129 0.43 10.45 -17.24
CA ASN A 129 0.84 9.05 -17.28
C ASN A 129 0.40 8.21 -16.05
N CYS A 130 -0.34 8.80 -15.11
CA CYS A 130 -0.79 8.14 -13.88
C CYS A 130 -2.28 8.39 -13.59
N THR A 131 -2.86 7.57 -12.71
CA THR A 131 -4.23 7.72 -12.20
C THR A 131 -4.29 7.27 -10.75
N SER A 132 -5.16 7.89 -9.95
CA SER A 132 -5.50 7.38 -8.62
C SER A 132 -6.68 6.41 -8.67
N ILE A 133 -6.60 5.32 -7.91
CA ILE A 133 -7.71 4.40 -7.64
C ILE A 133 -7.80 4.27 -6.13
N ASP A 134 -8.89 4.76 -5.54
CA ASP A 134 -9.10 4.75 -4.08
C ASP A 134 -7.90 5.32 -3.30
N GLY A 135 -7.31 6.44 -3.76
CA GLY A 135 -6.18 7.07 -3.08
C GLY A 135 -4.82 6.37 -3.28
N VAL A 136 -4.73 5.33 -4.12
CA VAL A 136 -3.49 4.63 -4.47
C VAL A 136 -3.10 4.99 -5.91
N LEU A 137 -1.82 5.23 -6.16
CA LEU A 137 -1.32 5.70 -7.44
C LEU A 137 -0.95 4.54 -8.36
N PHE A 138 -1.51 4.54 -9.57
CA PHE A 138 -1.24 3.57 -10.64
C PHE A 138 -0.79 4.29 -11.92
N SER A 139 -0.18 3.54 -12.84
CA SER A 139 0.00 3.97 -14.23
C SER A 139 -1.37 4.24 -14.87
N LYS A 140 -1.41 5.07 -15.92
CA LYS A 140 -2.67 5.45 -16.59
C LYS A 140 -3.48 4.24 -17.07
N ASP A 141 -2.79 3.21 -17.54
CA ASP A 141 -3.37 1.93 -17.98
C ASP A 141 -3.70 0.96 -16.83
N LYS A 142 -3.38 1.35 -15.59
CA LYS A 142 -3.62 0.62 -14.33
C LYS A 142 -2.81 -0.67 -14.18
N LYS A 143 -1.86 -0.93 -15.08
CA LYS A 143 -1.03 -2.15 -15.07
C LYS A 143 0.11 -2.11 -14.06
N LYS A 144 0.50 -0.92 -13.58
CA LYS A 144 1.58 -0.76 -12.60
C LYS A 144 1.11 0.01 -11.38
N LEU A 145 1.29 -0.56 -10.18
CA LEU A 145 1.14 0.18 -8.92
C LEU A 145 2.42 1.02 -8.70
N LEU A 146 2.27 2.34 -8.70
CA LEU A 146 3.37 3.30 -8.62
C LEU A 146 3.66 3.76 -7.19
N GLY A 147 2.63 3.83 -6.35
CA GLY A 147 2.77 4.25 -4.95
C GLY A 147 1.52 3.98 -4.14
N PHE A 148 1.72 3.49 -2.92
CA PHE A 148 0.72 3.27 -1.89
C PHE A 148 0.98 4.23 -0.72
N PRO A 149 -0.01 5.04 -0.28
CA PRO A 149 0.22 6.00 0.79
C PRO A 149 0.52 5.30 2.13
N PRO A 150 1.60 5.69 2.84
CA PRO A 150 2.00 5.10 4.11
C PRO A 150 0.86 4.88 5.13
N ALA A 151 0.04 5.89 5.34
CA ALA A 151 -1.03 5.90 6.35
C ALA A 151 -2.43 5.60 5.77
N LYS A 152 -2.54 5.10 4.53
CA LYS A 152 -3.87 4.80 3.94
C LYS A 152 -4.68 3.82 4.79
N ILE A 153 -4.02 2.79 5.34
CA ILE A 153 -4.66 1.78 6.19
C ILE A 153 -4.36 2.03 7.67
N GLY A 154 -3.12 2.42 8.02
CA GLY A 154 -2.76 2.81 9.39
C GLY A 154 -2.88 1.67 10.40
N ASN A 155 -2.63 0.42 9.97
CA ASN A 155 -2.71 -0.74 10.83
C ASN A 155 -1.61 -1.77 10.48
N ARG A 156 -0.41 -1.56 11.00
CA ARG A 156 0.71 -2.54 10.91
C ARG A 156 0.51 -3.89 11.62
N LEU A 157 -0.58 -4.10 12.37
CA LEU A 157 -0.82 -5.37 13.07
C LEU A 157 -1.78 -6.30 12.32
N GLY A 158 -2.69 -5.75 11.52
CA GLY A 158 -3.67 -6.56 10.77
C GLY A 158 -4.22 -5.89 9.51
N GLY A 159 -3.73 -4.69 9.17
CA GLY A 159 -4.13 -3.96 7.97
C GLY A 159 -3.84 -4.77 6.71
N LYS A 160 -4.85 -4.88 5.86
CA LYS A 160 -4.83 -5.65 4.62
C LYS A 160 -5.12 -4.76 3.44
N TYR A 161 -4.39 -4.95 2.35
CA TYR A 161 -4.71 -4.33 1.06
C TYR A 161 -4.76 -5.36 -0.06
N GLU A 162 -5.85 -5.33 -0.82
CA GLU A 162 -6.02 -6.14 -2.02
C GLU A 162 -5.72 -5.29 -3.25
N ILE A 163 -4.65 -5.67 -3.97
CA ILE A 163 -4.25 -4.97 -5.19
C ILE A 163 -5.22 -5.35 -6.31
N PRO A 164 -5.78 -4.38 -7.06
CA PRO A 164 -6.78 -4.66 -8.09
C PRO A 164 -6.30 -5.64 -9.17
N GLU A 165 -7.21 -6.52 -9.58
CA GLU A 165 -6.98 -7.44 -10.71
C GLU A 165 -6.72 -6.66 -12.01
N GLY A 166 -5.82 -7.18 -12.84
CA GLY A 166 -5.23 -6.46 -13.98
C GLY A 166 -3.92 -5.71 -13.67
N THR A 167 -3.52 -5.62 -12.38
CA THR A 167 -2.20 -5.08 -12.02
C THR A 167 -1.11 -6.11 -12.34
N GLU A 168 -0.24 -5.79 -13.28
CA GLU A 168 0.84 -6.66 -13.76
C GLU A 168 2.16 -6.42 -13.03
N ILE A 169 2.44 -5.17 -12.61
CA ILE A 169 3.72 -4.75 -12.04
C ILE A 169 3.53 -4.04 -10.71
N ILE A 170 4.28 -4.44 -9.68
CA ILE A 170 4.43 -3.66 -8.45
C ILE A 170 5.74 -2.88 -8.51
N GLY A 171 5.63 -1.55 -8.50
CA GLY A 171 6.76 -0.65 -8.73
C GLY A 171 7.79 -0.59 -7.60
N LYS A 172 8.98 -0.07 -7.92
CA LYS A 172 10.05 0.21 -6.95
C LYS A 172 9.48 1.03 -5.79
N GLU A 173 9.69 0.57 -4.57
CA GLU A 173 9.26 1.28 -3.35
C GLU A 173 7.77 1.63 -3.29
N ALA A 174 6.93 0.89 -4.02
CA ALA A 174 5.49 1.13 -4.09
C ALA A 174 4.80 1.18 -2.72
N PHE A 175 5.13 0.27 -1.80
CA PHE A 175 4.62 0.24 -0.42
C PHE A 175 5.63 0.77 0.61
N LEU A 176 6.52 1.67 0.19
CA LEU A 176 7.51 2.28 1.08
C LEU A 176 6.84 2.87 2.33
N SER A 177 7.23 2.36 3.49
CA SER A 177 6.71 2.78 4.80
C SER A 177 5.20 2.59 5.00
N ALA A 178 4.54 1.76 4.18
CA ALA A 178 3.12 1.42 4.35
C ALA A 178 2.83 0.82 5.73
N ASP A 179 1.82 1.32 6.42
CA ASP A 179 1.41 0.81 7.72
C ASP A 179 0.39 -0.31 7.56
N ILE A 180 0.86 -1.47 7.09
CA ILE A 180 0.08 -2.66 6.76
C ILE A 180 0.79 -3.95 7.18
N ALA A 181 -0.01 -4.99 7.43
CA ALA A 181 0.46 -6.32 7.81
C ALA A 181 0.31 -7.36 6.70
N VAL A 182 -0.62 -7.13 5.76
CA VAL A 182 -1.04 -8.11 4.76
C VAL A 182 -1.22 -7.46 3.39
N VAL A 183 -0.68 -8.10 2.35
CA VAL A 183 -0.98 -7.74 0.94
C VAL A 183 -1.53 -8.94 0.18
N VAL A 184 -2.50 -8.67 -0.69
CA VAL A 184 -3.02 -9.64 -1.66
C VAL A 184 -2.63 -9.17 -3.05
N LEU A 185 -1.75 -9.94 -3.70
CA LEU A 185 -1.34 -9.73 -5.08
C LEU A 185 -2.33 -10.44 -6.01
N PRO A 186 -2.78 -9.79 -7.11
CA PRO A 186 -3.75 -10.35 -8.04
C PRO A 186 -3.14 -11.48 -8.87
N SER A 187 -3.97 -12.19 -9.62
CA SER A 187 -3.52 -13.30 -10.46
C SER A 187 -2.68 -12.85 -11.66
N THR A 188 -2.88 -11.61 -12.11
CA THR A 188 -2.17 -10.99 -13.24
C THR A 188 -0.76 -10.46 -12.92
N VAL A 189 -0.38 -10.39 -11.64
CA VAL A 189 0.94 -9.87 -11.27
C VAL A 189 2.03 -10.78 -11.84
N ASN A 190 2.95 -10.19 -12.59
CA ASN A 190 4.05 -10.92 -13.23
C ASN A 190 5.42 -10.33 -12.92
N ARG A 191 5.50 -9.15 -12.31
CA ARG A 191 6.77 -8.51 -11.91
C ARG A 191 6.66 -7.72 -10.60
N ILE A 192 7.67 -7.85 -9.73
CA ILE A 192 7.80 -7.10 -8.48
C ILE A 192 9.18 -6.45 -8.40
N GLU A 193 9.21 -5.12 -8.28
CA GLU A 193 10.43 -4.32 -8.34
C GLU A 193 11.13 -4.13 -6.98
N LYS A 194 12.35 -3.57 -7.02
CA LYS A 194 13.22 -3.38 -5.85
C LYS A 194 12.49 -2.67 -4.71
N ARG A 195 12.55 -3.24 -3.51
CA ARG A 195 11.96 -2.70 -2.26
C ARG A 195 10.46 -2.38 -2.36
N ALA A 196 9.74 -2.99 -3.31
CA ALA A 196 8.30 -2.80 -3.50
C ALA A 196 7.51 -2.90 -2.19
N PHE A 197 7.90 -3.81 -1.29
CA PHE A 197 7.26 -4.07 0.00
C PHE A 197 8.17 -3.75 1.19
N SER A 198 8.91 -2.63 1.14
CA SER A 198 9.62 -2.11 2.31
C SER A 198 8.69 -1.30 3.19
N VAL A 199 7.85 -1.99 3.97
CA VAL A 199 6.74 -1.38 4.73
C VAL A 199 7.21 -0.71 6.04
N SER A 200 6.27 -0.28 6.89
CA SER A 200 6.58 0.26 8.21
C SER A 200 7.17 -0.83 9.11
N SER A 201 8.05 -0.46 10.04
CA SER A 201 8.66 -1.42 10.95
C SER A 201 7.84 -1.63 12.23
N LEU A 202 7.81 -2.87 12.72
CA LEU A 202 7.40 -3.21 14.08
C LEU A 202 8.60 -3.26 15.01
N VAL A 203 8.41 -2.78 16.24
CA VAL A 203 9.33 -3.02 17.37
C VAL A 203 8.59 -3.95 18.32
N ALA A 204 9.03 -5.19 18.42
CA ALA A 204 8.48 -6.11 19.41
C ALA A 204 8.82 -5.60 20.82
N THR A 205 7.85 -5.58 21.73
CA THR A 205 8.05 -5.15 23.12
C THR A 205 9.24 -5.88 23.74
N GLY A 206 10.23 -5.13 24.24
CA GLY A 206 11.45 -5.70 24.85
C GLY A 206 12.54 -6.14 23.86
N SER A 207 12.36 -5.88 22.55
CA SER A 207 13.37 -6.10 21.52
C SER A 207 13.91 -4.79 20.96
N TYR A 208 15.22 -4.76 20.66
CA TYR A 208 15.83 -3.69 19.88
C TYR A 208 15.78 -3.93 18.36
N LEU A 209 15.24 -5.08 17.94
CA LEU A 209 15.11 -5.44 16.54
C LEU A 209 13.87 -4.77 15.94
N LYS A 210 14.09 -3.97 14.89
CA LYS A 210 13.05 -3.45 14.02
C LYS A 210 12.86 -4.44 12.87
N MET A 211 11.69 -5.04 12.78
CA MET A 211 11.32 -5.97 11.70
C MET A 211 10.27 -5.31 10.82
N ASP A 212 10.09 -5.76 9.58
CA ASP A 212 8.98 -5.26 8.76
C ASP A 212 7.63 -5.71 9.30
N ALA A 213 6.61 -4.85 9.21
CA ALA A 213 5.26 -5.15 9.67
C ALA A 213 4.56 -6.22 8.81
N LEU A 214 4.95 -6.29 7.54
CA LEU A 214 4.38 -7.22 6.58
C LEU A 214 4.70 -8.66 7.02
N ASN A 215 3.65 -9.41 7.37
CA ASN A 215 3.79 -10.77 7.90
C ASN A 215 3.08 -11.83 7.05
N LYS A 216 2.12 -11.44 6.20
CA LYS A 216 1.45 -12.34 5.26
C LYS A 216 1.38 -11.75 3.87
N VAL A 217 1.67 -12.57 2.88
CA VAL A 217 1.48 -12.25 1.46
C VAL A 217 0.60 -13.33 0.85
N PHE A 218 -0.52 -12.93 0.27
CA PHE A 218 -1.33 -13.80 -0.57
C PHE A 218 -1.02 -13.47 -2.03
N CYS A 219 -0.47 -14.40 -2.79
CA CYS A 219 -0.15 -14.19 -4.20
C CYS A 219 -1.04 -15.10 -5.03
N LYS A 220 -1.98 -14.53 -5.79
CA LYS A 220 -2.93 -15.28 -6.63
C LYS A 220 -2.33 -15.73 -7.96
N ALA A 221 -1.08 -15.38 -8.28
CA ALA A 221 -0.44 -15.78 -9.53
C ALA A 221 -0.10 -17.27 -9.52
N MET A 222 -0.37 -17.97 -10.62
CA MET A 222 -0.06 -19.40 -10.77
C MET A 222 1.43 -19.67 -10.99
N THR A 223 2.14 -18.67 -11.48
CA THR A 223 3.59 -18.70 -11.70
C THR A 223 4.24 -17.62 -10.85
N PRO A 224 5.34 -17.91 -10.13
CA PRO A 224 6.03 -16.91 -9.35
C PRO A 224 6.43 -15.69 -10.18
N PRO A 225 5.99 -14.48 -9.80
CA PRO A 225 6.37 -13.25 -10.49
C PRO A 225 7.88 -13.06 -10.59
N GLU A 226 8.33 -12.42 -11.67
CA GLU A 226 9.71 -11.98 -11.83
C GLU A 226 10.08 -11.01 -10.70
N VAL A 227 11.22 -11.26 -10.07
CA VAL A 227 11.72 -10.44 -8.96
C VAL A 227 12.92 -9.62 -9.44
N ILE A 228 12.82 -8.30 -9.27
CA ILE A 228 13.93 -7.38 -9.57
C ILE A 228 14.59 -6.95 -8.26
N TRP A 229 15.84 -7.40 -8.05
CA TRP A 229 16.61 -7.21 -6.82
C TRP A 229 15.95 -7.85 -5.58
N ASN A 230 15.62 -7.06 -4.55
CA ASN A 230 15.01 -7.51 -3.30
C ASN A 230 13.71 -6.72 -3.06
N PRO A 231 12.54 -7.23 -3.48
CA PRO A 231 11.24 -6.58 -3.28
C PRO A 231 10.74 -6.62 -1.83
N PHE A 232 10.92 -7.75 -1.15
CA PHE A 232 10.53 -7.95 0.25
C PHE A 232 11.75 -7.77 1.16
N VAL A 233 11.54 -7.11 2.29
CA VAL A 233 12.54 -7.04 3.37
C VAL A 233 12.35 -8.25 4.27
N GLU A 234 13.43 -9.03 4.44
CA GLU A 234 13.46 -10.22 5.31
C GLU A 234 12.31 -11.21 5.04
N PRO A 235 12.15 -11.73 3.80
CA PRO A 235 11.06 -12.65 3.44
C PRO A 235 10.97 -13.88 4.36
N GLU A 236 12.07 -14.28 5.01
CA GLU A 236 12.15 -15.33 6.03
C GLU A 236 11.23 -15.12 7.26
N TYR A 237 10.63 -13.94 7.42
CA TYR A 237 9.63 -13.65 8.45
C TYR A 237 8.18 -13.58 7.93
N ILE A 238 7.98 -13.77 6.63
CA ILE A 238 6.70 -13.61 5.94
C ILE A 238 6.12 -14.98 5.58
N ASP A 239 4.84 -15.21 5.89
CA ASP A 239 4.10 -16.36 5.38
C ASP A 239 3.54 -16.05 4.00
N LEU A 240 3.86 -16.90 3.03
CA LEU A 240 3.35 -16.82 1.67
C LEU A 240 2.21 -17.82 1.47
N TYR A 241 1.12 -17.33 0.91
CA TYR A 241 -0.05 -18.12 0.51
C TYR A 241 -0.20 -18.00 -1.01
N VAL A 242 -0.25 -19.14 -1.69
CA VAL A 242 -0.29 -19.25 -3.17
C VAL A 242 -1.31 -20.31 -3.58
N PRO A 243 -1.82 -20.31 -4.83
CA PRO A 243 -2.66 -21.40 -5.32
C PRO A 243 -2.05 -22.77 -5.02
N GLU A 244 -2.83 -23.71 -4.48
CA GLU A 244 -2.35 -25.05 -4.08
C GLU A 244 -1.55 -25.74 -5.19
N GLU A 245 -2.04 -25.63 -6.43
CA GLU A 245 -1.41 -26.19 -7.64
C GLU A 245 -0.03 -25.58 -7.96
N SER A 246 0.24 -24.37 -7.47
CA SER A 246 1.50 -23.65 -7.69
C SER A 246 2.49 -23.76 -6.52
N ALA A 247 2.06 -24.28 -5.37
CA ALA A 247 2.83 -24.23 -4.13
C ALA A 247 4.23 -24.86 -4.27
N ASP A 248 4.33 -26.00 -4.94
CA ASP A 248 5.62 -26.66 -5.19
C ASP A 248 6.50 -25.84 -6.15
N THR A 249 5.92 -25.16 -7.14
CA THR A 249 6.65 -24.24 -8.02
C THR A 249 7.26 -23.10 -7.21
N TYR A 250 6.49 -22.46 -6.33
CA TYR A 250 7.00 -21.38 -5.46
C TYR A 250 8.10 -21.88 -4.51
N ARG A 251 7.95 -23.08 -3.92
CA ARG A 251 8.95 -23.70 -3.02
C ARG A 251 10.27 -24.01 -3.72
N ASN A 252 10.23 -24.26 -5.04
CA ASN A 252 11.41 -24.62 -5.82
C ASN A 252 11.98 -23.43 -6.63
N THR A 253 11.31 -22.28 -6.66
CA THR A 253 11.77 -21.11 -7.41
C THR A 253 12.74 -20.29 -6.57
N ASP A 254 13.86 -19.91 -7.19
CA ASP A 254 14.84 -19.01 -6.58
C ASP A 254 14.19 -17.69 -6.18
N TYR A 255 14.72 -17.07 -5.12
CA TYR A 255 14.08 -15.99 -4.36
C TYR A 255 12.85 -16.43 -3.56
N TRP A 256 11.81 -17.01 -4.17
CA TRP A 256 10.53 -17.31 -3.52
C TRP A 256 10.63 -18.36 -2.41
N LYS A 257 11.56 -19.32 -2.53
CA LYS A 257 11.83 -20.31 -1.47
C LYS A 257 12.37 -19.73 -0.15
N ARG A 258 12.67 -18.42 -0.09
CA ARG A 258 13.17 -17.73 1.11
C ARG A 258 12.06 -17.38 2.09
N PHE A 259 10.79 -17.41 1.68
CA PHE A 259 9.67 -17.09 2.56
C PHE A 259 9.59 -18.07 3.73
N ARG A 260 9.13 -17.59 4.90
CA ARG A 260 9.06 -18.37 6.15
C ARG A 260 8.30 -19.69 5.95
N THR A 261 7.12 -19.56 5.37
CA THR A 261 6.26 -20.67 4.97
C THR A 261 5.70 -20.39 3.58
N ILE A 262 5.46 -21.44 2.81
CA ILE A 262 4.81 -21.37 1.50
C ILE A 262 3.65 -22.36 1.52
N ASN A 263 2.44 -21.81 1.67
CA ASN A 263 1.21 -22.55 1.91
C ASN A 263 0.36 -22.54 0.64
N GLY A 264 0.00 -23.73 0.17
CA GLY A 264 -0.97 -23.89 -0.90
C GLY A 264 -2.38 -23.63 -0.36
N THR A 265 -3.11 -22.70 -0.96
CA THR A 265 -4.51 -22.43 -0.67
C THR A 265 -5.36 -22.87 -1.85
N LYS A 266 -6.43 -23.64 -1.57
CA LYS A 266 -7.47 -23.91 -2.56
C LYS A 266 -8.16 -22.58 -2.90
N GLY A 267 -8.45 -22.34 -4.17
CA GLY A 267 -8.99 -21.07 -4.65
C GLY A 267 -10.16 -20.55 -3.81
N ASP A 268 -10.09 -19.27 -3.47
CA ASP A 268 -11.10 -18.42 -2.81
C ASP A 268 -11.68 -18.87 -1.46
N SER A 269 -10.93 -18.67 -0.37
CA SER A 269 -11.51 -18.33 0.95
C SER A 269 -11.41 -16.82 1.26
N GLY A 270 -11.40 -15.99 0.21
CA GLY A 270 -11.59 -14.54 0.36
C GLY A 270 -13.07 -14.24 0.52
N ILE A 271 -13.50 -13.88 1.74
CA ILE A 271 -14.72 -13.11 2.07
C ILE A 271 -15.78 -13.17 0.97
N GLN A 272 -16.52 -14.28 0.89
CA GLN A 272 -17.79 -14.30 0.19
C GLN A 272 -18.82 -13.61 1.08
N GLN A 273 -18.83 -12.27 1.12
CA GLN A 273 -19.93 -11.55 1.76
C GLN A 273 -21.18 -11.79 0.92
N MET A 274 -22.08 -12.63 1.42
CA MET A 274 -23.36 -12.90 0.80
C MET A 274 -24.43 -12.14 1.55
N LYS A 275 -24.70 -10.91 1.10
CA LYS A 275 -25.83 -10.12 1.59
C LYS A 275 -27.11 -10.65 0.97
N GLN A 276 -27.82 -11.50 1.69
CA GLN A 276 -28.99 -12.22 1.20
C GLN A 276 -30.31 -11.60 1.67
N SER A 277 -30.24 -10.77 2.72
CA SER A 277 -31.37 -10.00 3.23
C SER A 277 -30.86 -8.74 3.94
N PRO A 278 -31.67 -7.68 4.05
CA PRO A 278 -31.24 -6.45 4.74
C PRO A 278 -30.87 -6.65 6.21
N ASN A 279 -31.38 -7.71 6.85
CA ASN A 279 -31.25 -7.94 8.29
C ASN A 279 -30.36 -9.16 8.64
N LEU A 280 -29.71 -9.77 7.65
CA LEU A 280 -28.85 -10.94 7.84
C LEU A 280 -27.70 -10.90 6.84
N GLU A 281 -26.49 -10.93 7.38
CA GLU A 281 -25.25 -10.99 6.63
C GLU A 281 -24.48 -12.27 6.98
N SER A 282 -23.83 -12.86 5.97
CA SER A 282 -22.91 -13.98 6.17
C SER A 282 -21.66 -13.77 5.33
N TRP A 283 -20.51 -14.17 5.87
CA TRP A 283 -19.22 -14.10 5.17
C TRP A 283 -18.28 -15.18 5.67
N ILE A 284 -17.29 -15.54 4.85
CA ILE A 284 -16.23 -16.48 5.22
C ILE A 284 -14.92 -15.72 5.33
N GLU A 285 -14.27 -15.76 6.48
CA GLU A 285 -12.97 -15.13 6.68
C GLU A 285 -12.05 -16.12 7.39
N ASN A 286 -10.86 -16.38 6.82
CA ASN A 286 -9.86 -17.30 7.38
C ASN A 286 -10.43 -18.69 7.73
N ASP A 287 -11.20 -19.31 6.83
CA ASP A 287 -11.86 -20.60 7.02
C ASP A 287 -12.87 -20.63 8.18
N ILE A 288 -13.41 -19.47 8.55
CA ILE A 288 -14.50 -19.34 9.53
C ILE A 288 -15.69 -18.70 8.81
N LEU A 289 -16.84 -19.40 8.82
CA LEU A 289 -18.12 -18.84 8.43
C LEU A 289 -18.65 -18.01 9.58
N TYR A 290 -18.96 -16.74 9.30
CA TYR A 290 -19.62 -15.81 10.20
C TYR A 290 -21.05 -15.55 9.73
N ILE A 291 -21.95 -15.41 10.70
CA ILE A 291 -23.34 -15.02 10.48
C ILE A 291 -23.67 -13.95 11.50
N GLU A 292 -24.19 -12.83 11.00
CA GLU A 292 -24.68 -11.73 11.81
C GLU A 292 -26.11 -11.40 11.40
N CYS A 293 -26.98 -11.22 12.39
CA CYS A 293 -28.38 -10.87 12.19
C CYS A 293 -28.74 -9.70 13.11
N ASP A 294 -29.63 -8.82 12.66
CA ASP A 294 -30.12 -7.71 13.49
C ASP A 294 -30.99 -8.21 14.67
N GLU A 295 -31.56 -9.41 14.52
CA GLU A 295 -32.36 -10.09 15.54
C GLU A 295 -31.58 -11.26 16.15
N THR A 296 -31.92 -11.62 17.38
CA THR A 296 -31.42 -12.86 17.99
C THR A 296 -31.82 -14.06 17.13
N MET A 297 -30.83 -14.85 16.73
CA MET A 297 -31.08 -16.14 16.08
C MET A 297 -31.56 -17.13 17.14
N SER A 298 -32.52 -17.97 16.79
CA SER A 298 -33.02 -19.06 17.65
C SER A 298 -32.44 -20.41 17.26
N LYS A 299 -32.11 -20.60 15.98
CA LYS A 299 -31.61 -21.88 15.46
C LYS A 299 -30.84 -21.69 14.16
N ILE A 300 -29.77 -22.45 13.99
CA ILE A 300 -29.03 -22.59 12.72
C ILE A 300 -28.96 -24.07 12.34
N THR A 301 -29.18 -24.38 11.06
CA THR A 301 -29.06 -25.72 10.50
C THR A 301 -28.21 -25.69 9.24
N VAL A 302 -27.26 -26.61 9.11
CA VAL A 302 -26.34 -26.74 7.97
C VAL A 302 -26.65 -28.04 7.25
N TYR A 303 -26.82 -27.97 5.93
CA TYR A 303 -27.06 -29.12 5.07
C TYR A 303 -25.91 -29.32 4.08
N ASP A 304 -25.61 -30.59 3.80
CA ASP A 304 -24.68 -31.00 2.75
C ASP A 304 -25.29 -30.86 1.33
N THR A 305 -24.51 -31.15 0.30
CA THR A 305 -24.94 -31.08 -1.11
C THR A 305 -26.08 -32.02 -1.48
N ASN A 306 -26.36 -33.04 -0.64
CA ASN A 306 -27.45 -33.99 -0.84
C ASN A 306 -28.71 -33.59 -0.06
N GLY A 307 -28.68 -32.46 0.66
CA GLY A 307 -29.76 -32.01 1.54
C GLY A 307 -29.79 -32.72 2.89
N THR A 308 -28.73 -33.44 3.27
CA THR A 308 -28.63 -34.10 4.58
C THR A 308 -28.19 -33.08 5.62
N CYS A 309 -28.89 -33.04 6.76
CA CYS A 309 -28.49 -32.19 7.88
C CYS A 309 -27.13 -32.65 8.42
N PHE A 310 -26.12 -31.81 8.25
CA PHE A 310 -24.75 -32.02 8.73
C PHE A 310 -24.60 -31.52 10.17
N TRP A 311 -25.18 -30.37 10.48
CA TRP A 311 -25.09 -29.75 11.80
C TRP A 311 -26.35 -28.96 12.14
N GLN A 312 -26.72 -28.94 13.41
CA GLN A 312 -27.83 -28.12 13.91
C GLN A 312 -27.53 -27.69 15.36
N GLY A 313 -27.85 -26.44 15.68
CA GLY A 313 -27.78 -25.93 17.04
C GLY A 313 -28.81 -24.86 17.34
N ASP A 314 -29.27 -24.84 18.59
CA ASP A 314 -30.07 -23.74 19.13
C ASP A 314 -29.13 -22.58 19.47
N ILE A 315 -29.43 -21.40 18.93
CA ILE A 315 -28.64 -20.18 19.10
C ILE A 315 -29.48 -19.20 19.92
N HIS A 316 -28.84 -18.39 20.75
CA HIS A 316 -29.51 -17.32 21.50
C HIS A 316 -28.73 -15.99 21.42
N GLU A 317 -27.95 -15.85 20.34
CA GLU A 317 -27.10 -14.71 20.04
C GLU A 317 -27.44 -14.15 18.66
N ASN A 318 -27.05 -12.91 18.41
CA ASN A 318 -27.22 -12.23 17.13
C ASN A 318 -26.01 -12.43 16.19
N LYS A 319 -24.94 -13.08 16.68
CA LYS A 319 -23.76 -13.47 15.92
C LYS A 319 -23.49 -14.94 16.15
N TRP A 320 -22.97 -15.61 15.14
CA TRP A 320 -22.53 -16.99 15.23
C TRP A 320 -21.39 -17.26 14.26
N GLN A 321 -20.49 -18.18 14.62
CA GLN A 321 -19.37 -18.55 13.76
C GLN A 321 -19.06 -20.04 13.83
N MET A 322 -18.51 -20.60 12.74
CA MET A 322 -18.04 -21.99 12.68
C MET A 322 -16.91 -22.17 11.68
N THR A 323 -15.92 -22.99 12.03
CA THR A 323 -14.81 -23.35 11.15
C THR A 323 -15.31 -24.17 9.95
N THR A 324 -15.00 -23.75 8.73
CA THR A 324 -15.48 -24.35 7.48
C THR A 324 -14.69 -25.59 7.06
N GLY A 325 -13.51 -25.81 7.64
CA GLY A 325 -12.65 -26.97 7.34
C GLY A 325 -13.28 -28.33 7.65
N GLU A 326 -14.36 -28.37 8.43
CA GLU A 326 -15.11 -29.59 8.75
C GLU A 326 -16.30 -29.84 7.81
N PHE A 327 -16.61 -28.90 6.90
CA PHE A 327 -17.79 -29.02 6.06
C PHE A 327 -17.61 -30.02 4.91
N PRO A 328 -18.69 -30.71 4.51
CA PRO A 328 -18.72 -31.46 3.26
C PRO A 328 -18.37 -30.56 2.06
N LYS A 329 -17.69 -31.11 1.05
CA LYS A 329 -17.29 -30.37 -0.16
C LYS A 329 -18.50 -30.08 -1.05
N GLY A 330 -18.59 -28.87 -1.62
CA GLY A 330 -19.62 -28.45 -2.57
C GLY A 330 -20.59 -27.41 -2.00
N VAL A 331 -21.69 -27.14 -2.73
CA VAL A 331 -22.68 -26.12 -2.33
C VAL A 331 -23.44 -26.57 -1.08
N LEU A 332 -23.27 -25.84 0.02
CA LEU A 332 -23.99 -26.08 1.28
C LEU A 332 -25.21 -25.17 1.35
N LEU A 333 -26.27 -25.65 2.00
CA LEU A 333 -27.42 -24.83 2.35
C LEU A 333 -27.41 -24.61 3.86
N LEU A 334 -27.57 -23.36 4.28
CA LEU A 334 -27.75 -23.01 5.67
C LEU A 334 -29.14 -22.42 5.89
N GLU A 335 -29.87 -22.93 6.88
CA GLU A 335 -31.13 -22.37 7.34
C GLU A 335 -30.91 -21.63 8.66
N VAL A 336 -31.18 -20.33 8.68
CA VAL A 336 -31.14 -19.49 9.88
C VAL A 336 -32.56 -19.12 10.28
N THR A 337 -32.93 -19.44 11.52
CA THR A 337 -34.22 -19.06 12.12
C THR A 337 -34.00 -17.98 13.17
N THR A 338 -34.71 -16.85 13.07
CA THR A 338 -34.68 -15.81 14.11
C THR A 338 -35.66 -16.14 15.24
N SER A 339 -35.50 -15.52 16.40
CA SER A 339 -36.43 -15.67 17.53
C SER A 339 -37.87 -15.22 17.19
N GLY A 340 -38.04 -14.36 16.18
CA GLY A 340 -39.33 -13.99 15.62
C GLY A 340 -39.96 -15.07 14.71
N GLY A 341 -39.28 -16.20 14.50
CA GLY A 341 -39.75 -17.33 13.68
C GLY A 341 -39.49 -17.19 12.18
N LYS A 342 -38.82 -16.11 11.73
CA LYS A 342 -38.45 -15.92 10.34
C LYS A 342 -37.32 -16.88 9.96
N ARG A 343 -37.47 -17.58 8.84
CA ARG A 343 -36.44 -18.48 8.29
C ARG A 343 -35.81 -17.88 7.04
N THR A 344 -34.50 -18.01 6.94
CA THR A 344 -33.70 -17.54 5.79
C THR A 344 -32.78 -18.67 5.35
N GLU A 345 -32.78 -18.96 4.06
CA GLU A 345 -31.90 -19.96 3.44
C GLU A 345 -30.72 -19.28 2.74
N ILE A 346 -29.51 -19.77 3.02
CA ILE A 346 -28.22 -19.25 2.54
C ILE A 346 -27.53 -20.36 1.75
N LYS A 347 -27.21 -20.10 0.48
CA LYS A 347 -26.36 -21.03 -0.30
C LYS A 347 -24.91 -20.60 -0.18
N LEU A 348 -24.05 -21.48 0.33
CA LEU A 348 -22.61 -21.24 0.44
C LEU A 348 -21.91 -22.01 -0.68
N LEU A 349 -21.01 -21.35 -1.44
CA LEU A 349 -20.09 -22.02 -2.35
C LEU A 349 -18.81 -22.35 -1.56
N ASN A 350 -18.70 -23.60 -1.07
CA ASN A 350 -17.53 -24.12 -0.36
C ASN A 350 -16.69 -25.05 -1.22
#